data_AF-A0A1H0HRV4-F1
#
_entry.id   AF-A0A1H0HRV4-F1
#
_cell.length_a   1.000
_cell.length_b   1.000
_cell.length_c   1.000
_cell.angle_alpha   90.00
_cell.angle_beta   90.00
_cell.angle_gamma   90.00
#
_symmetry.space_group_name_H-M   'P 1'
#
loop_
_entity.id
_entity.type
_entity.pdbx_description
1 polymer ?
#
loop_
_entity_poly.entity_id
_entity_poly.type
_entity_poly.pdbx_seq_one_letter_code
_entity_poly.pdbx_strand_id
1 'polypeptide(L)'
;MSWKDVLDGVDAVESWIAGQSYWVQVPVLLVVLVPLVWLVAGGIDRIVERLVWPRTRREMRLAAAAAIARHDGSGPVLSVTDTAEPTR
;
A
#
# COMPACT_ATOMS: atom_id res chain seq x y z
N MET A 1 5.45 -34.54 15.22
CA MET A 1 5.03 -34.37 13.82
C MET A 1 6.29 -34.39 12.98
N SER A 2 6.52 -35.50 12.28
CA SER A 2 7.67 -35.68 11.39
C SER A 2 7.37 -35.04 10.03
N TRP A 3 8.42 -34.59 9.32
CA TRP A 3 8.28 -34.08 7.94
C TRP A 3 7.63 -35.11 7.00
N LYS A 4 7.84 -36.41 7.27
CA LYS A 4 7.21 -37.50 6.52
C LYS A 4 5.69 -37.54 6.72
N ASP A 5 5.22 -37.38 7.96
CA ASP A 5 3.78 -37.36 8.27
C ASP A 5 3.05 -36.21 7.53
N VAL A 6 3.74 -35.09 7.30
CA VAL A 6 3.21 -33.96 6.54
C VAL A 6 3.11 -34.29 5.06
N LEU A 7 4.17 -34.88 4.48
CA LEU A 7 4.17 -35.28 3.07
C LEU A 7 3.12 -36.36 2.80
N ASP A 8 3.03 -37.38 3.65
CA ASP A 8 2.04 -38.45 3.52
C ASP A 8 0.60 -37.89 3.61
N GLY A 9 0.39 -36.89 4.45
CA GLY A 9 -0.89 -36.18 4.54
C GLY A 9 -1.23 -35.38 3.27
N VAL A 10 -0.24 -34.70 2.68
CA VAL A 10 -0.42 -33.95 1.44
C VAL A 10 -0.72 -34.90 0.27
N ASP A 11 0.03 -35.99 0.13
CA ASP A 11 -0.18 -37.00 -0.91
C ASP A 11 -1.56 -37.67 -0.78
N ALA A 12 -2.01 -37.94 0.45
CA ALA A 12 -3.34 -38.48 0.70
C ALA A 12 -4.46 -37.50 0.29
N VAL A 13 -4.29 -36.21 0.55
CA VAL A 13 -5.26 -35.18 0.13
C VAL A 13 -5.23 -34.97 -1.38
N GLU A 14 -4.04 -34.97 -1.99
CA GLU A 14 -3.87 -34.81 -3.44
C GLU A 14 -4.52 -35.95 -4.20
N SER A 15 -4.27 -37.20 -3.80
CA SER A 15 -4.89 -38.38 -4.41
C SER A 15 -6.41 -38.40 -4.23
N TRP A 16 -6.93 -37.97 -3.07
CA TRP A 16 -8.36 -37.86 -2.85
C TRP A 16 -9.03 -36.82 -3.76
N ILE A 17 -8.41 -35.64 -3.91
CA ILE A 17 -8.88 -34.56 -4.80
C ILE A 17 -8.77 -34.96 -6.27
N ALA A 18 -7.70 -35.65 -6.66
CA ALA A 18 -7.48 -36.12 -8.03
C ALA A 18 -8.54 -37.14 -8.47
N GLY A 19 -9.09 -37.92 -7.53
CA GLY A 19 -10.18 -38.85 -7.78
C GLY A 19 -11.57 -38.21 -7.94
N GLN A 20 -11.71 -36.90 -7.72
CA GLN A 20 -13.01 -36.22 -7.79
C GLN A 20 -13.35 -35.72 -9.20
N SER A 21 -14.64 -35.51 -9.45
CA SER A 21 -15.11 -34.82 -10.66
C SER A 21 -14.62 -33.37 -10.71
N TYR A 22 -14.38 -32.85 -11.92
CA TYR A 22 -14.00 -31.46 -12.16
C TYR A 22 -14.88 -30.44 -11.42
N TRP A 23 -16.18 -30.72 -11.34
CA TRP A 23 -17.18 -29.89 -10.65
C TRP A 23 -16.97 -29.79 -9.13
N VAL A 24 -16.27 -30.74 -8.52
CA VAL A 24 -15.93 -30.72 -7.09
C VAL A 24 -14.51 -30.18 -6.88
N GLN A 25 -13.59 -30.51 -7.80
CA GLN A 25 -12.20 -30.02 -7.77
C GLN A 25 -12.11 -28.50 -7.80
N VAL A 26 -12.82 -27.84 -8.72
CA VAL A 26 -12.73 -26.38 -8.90
C VAL A 26 -13.23 -25.62 -7.66
N PRO A 27 -14.39 -25.93 -7.07
CA PRO A 27 -14.82 -25.30 -5.82
C PRO A 27 -13.84 -25.51 -4.67
N VAL A 28 -13.33 -26.73 -4.48
CA VAL A 28 -12.36 -27.03 -3.41
C VAL A 28 -11.10 -26.20 -3.61
N LEU A 29 -10.59 -26.12 -4.84
CA LEU A 29 -9.44 -25.29 -5.18
C LEU A 29 -9.71 -23.81 -4.87
N LEU A 30 -10.87 -23.27 -5.26
CA LEU A 30 -11.23 -21.87 -5.00
C LEU A 30 -11.34 -21.59 -3.49
N VAL A 31 -11.94 -22.49 -2.72
CA VAL A 31 -12.07 -22.35 -1.26
C VAL A 31 -10.70 -22.29 -0.57
N VAL A 32 -9.67 -22.95 -1.12
CA VAL A 32 -8.30 -22.89 -0.59
C VAL A 32 -7.54 -21.67 -1.15
N LEU A 33 -7.66 -21.43 -2.45
CA LEU A 33 -6.88 -20.41 -3.15
C LEU A 33 -7.31 -19.00 -2.78
N VAL A 34 -8.62 -18.73 -2.68
CA VAL A 34 -9.16 -17.40 -2.34
C VAL A 34 -8.63 -16.90 -0.99
N PRO A 35 -8.74 -17.64 0.13
CA PRO A 35 -8.20 -17.17 1.40
C PRO A 35 -6.67 -17.09 1.38
N LEU A 36 -5.98 -17.97 0.66
CA LEU A 36 -4.53 -17.91 0.53
C LEU A 36 -4.09 -16.60 -0.16
N VAL A 37 -4.72 -16.27 -1.29
CA VAL A 37 -4.46 -15.03 -2.02
C VAL A 37 -4.81 -13.82 -1.16
N TRP A 38 -5.93 -13.86 -0.44
CA TRP A 38 -6.33 -12.78 0.47
C TRP A 38 -5.30 -12.54 1.58
N LEU A 39 -4.79 -13.61 2.20
CA LEU A 39 -3.74 -13.53 3.22
C LEU A 39 -2.42 -12.98 2.66
N VAL A 40 -2.03 -13.43 1.46
CA VAL A 40 -0.82 -12.94 0.79
C VAL A 40 -0.96 -11.46 0.44
N ALA A 41 -2.10 -11.05 -0.12
CA ALA A 41 -2.37 -9.65 -0.43
C ALA A 41 -2.30 -8.77 0.83
N GLY A 42 -3.00 -9.14 1.91
CA GLY A 42 -2.94 -8.40 3.17
C GLY A 42 -1.55 -8.41 3.82
N GLY A 43 -0.76 -9.46 3.59
CA GLY A 43 0.64 -9.53 4.00
C GLY A 43 1.51 -8.53 3.25
N ILE A 44 1.35 -8.47 1.92
CA ILE A 44 2.04 -7.49 1.06
C ILE A 44 1.66 -6.07 1.46
N ASP A 45 0.39 -5.77 1.69
CA ASP A 45 -0.06 -4.45 2.11
C ASP A 45 0.63 -4.00 3.40
N ARG A 46 0.75 -4.89 4.39
CA ARG A 46 1.48 -4.60 5.65
C ARG A 46 2.98 -4.42 5.45
N ILE A 47 3.58 -5.14 4.50
CA ILE A 47 5.01 -5.00 4.17
C ILE A 47 5.25 -3.65 3.47
N VAL A 48 4.39 -3.32 2.50
CA VAL A 48 4.43 -2.04 1.78
C VAL A 48 4.25 -0.89 2.76
N GLU A 49 3.26 -0.98 3.67
CA GLU A 49 3.07 0.03 4.71
C GLU A 49 4.34 0.22 5.55
N ARG A 50 4.96 -0.87 6.03
CA ARG A 50 6.21 -0.75 6.82
C ARG A 50 7.38 -0.15 6.04
N LEU A 51 7.51 -0.44 4.75
CA LEU A 51 8.65 -0.02 3.93
C LEU A 51 8.48 1.38 3.32
N VAL A 52 7.26 1.73 2.92
CA VAL A 52 6.97 2.96 2.17
C VAL A 52 6.59 4.10 3.12
N TRP A 53 5.88 3.80 4.22
CA TRP A 53 5.45 4.81 5.19
C TRP A 53 6.56 5.72 5.73
N PRO A 54 7.77 5.22 6.06
CA PRO A 54 8.86 6.08 6.52
C PRO A 54 9.31 7.09 5.46
N ARG A 55 9.30 6.69 4.17
CA ARG A 55 9.71 7.56 3.05
C ARG A 55 8.63 8.57 2.71
N THR A 56 7.37 8.15 2.61
CA THR A 56 6.24 9.04 2.32
C THR A 56 6.08 10.11 3.39
N ARG A 57 6.30 9.79 4.67
CA ARG A 57 6.21 10.76 5.77
C ARG A 57 7.28 11.85 5.68
N ARG A 58 8.46 11.52 5.15
CA ARG A 58 9.55 12.48 4.92
C ARG A 58 9.22 13.40 3.74
N GLU A 59 8.71 12.84 2.65
CA GLU A 59 8.31 13.59 1.46
C GLU A 59 7.12 14.53 1.76
N MET A 60 6.10 14.07 2.48
CA MET A 60 4.97 14.91 2.90
C MET A 60 5.40 16.07 3.80
N ARG A 61 6.36 15.85 4.71
CA ARG A 61 6.91 16.93 5.56
C ARG A 61 7.70 17.95 4.76
N LEU A 62 8.50 17.50 3.79
CA LEU A 62 9.24 18.40 2.90
C LEU A 62 8.29 19.19 1.99
N ALA A 63 7.24 18.53 1.46
CA ALA A 63 6.21 19.18 0.67
C ALA A 63 5.42 20.22 1.48
N ALA A 64 5.05 19.90 2.73
CA ALA A 64 4.39 20.84 3.64
C ALA A 64 5.28 22.04 3.98
N ALA A 65 6.57 21.81 4.29
CA ALA A 65 7.53 22.89 4.53
C ALA A 65 7.71 23.79 3.30
N ALA A 66 7.79 23.21 2.10
CA ALA A 66 7.89 23.94 0.83
C ALA A 66 6.59 24.68 0.45
N ALA A 67 5.43 24.23 0.93
CA ALA A 67 4.16 24.94 0.75
C ALA A 67 4.04 26.14 1.70
N ILE A 68 4.44 26.00 2.96
CA ILE A 68 4.49 27.09 3.95
C ILE A 68 5.47 28.18 3.49
N ALA A 69 6.66 27.80 3.05
CA ALA A 69 7.66 28.75 2.54
C ALA A 69 7.16 29.55 1.32
N ARG A 70 6.31 28.95 0.47
CA ARG A 70 5.68 29.64 -0.68
C ARG A 70 4.58 30.61 -0.26
N HIS A 71 3.82 30.26 0.79
CA HIS A 71 2.80 31.14 1.37
C HIS A 71 3.42 32.37 2.04
N ASP A 72 4.50 32.18 2.81
CA ASP A 72 5.20 33.27 3.49
C ASP A 72 5.97 34.18 2.50
N GLY A 73 6.46 33.62 1.39
CA GLY A 73 7.02 34.39 0.28
C GLY A 73 5.99 35.20 -0.53
N SER A 74 4.69 35.02 -0.26
CA SER A 74 3.57 35.74 -0.89
C SER A 74 2.95 36.77 0.06
N GLY A 75 3.71 37.26 1.05
CA GLY A 75 3.32 38.41 1.87
C GLY A 75 2.99 39.62 1.00
N PRO A 76 2.05 40.49 1.42
CA PRO A 76 1.53 41.56 0.59
C PRO A 76 2.70 42.45 0.17
N VAL A 77 3.01 42.47 -1.13
CA VAL A 77 3.83 43.52 -1.71
C VAL A 77 3.05 44.79 -1.43
N LEU A 78 3.42 45.47 -0.34
CA LEU A 78 2.98 46.81 -0.04
C LEU A 78 3.26 47.61 -1.29
N SER A 79 2.19 47.86 -2.03
CA SER A 79 2.06 48.86 -3.07
C SER A 79 2.53 50.18 -2.49
N VAL A 80 3.84 50.40 -2.50
CA VAL A 80 4.46 51.72 -2.43
C VAL A 80 4.15 52.37 -3.77
N THR A 81 2.89 52.77 -3.93
CA THR A 81 2.53 53.88 -4.80
C THR A 81 3.05 55.11 -4.08
N ASP A 82 4.28 55.46 -4.43
CA ASP A 82 4.93 56.71 -4.13
C ASP A 82 4.03 57.85 -4.63
N THR A 83 3.27 58.44 -3.71
CA THR A 83 2.56 59.71 -3.89
C THR A 83 3.60 60.83 -3.96
N ALA A 84 4.21 61.01 -5.12
CA ALA A 84 4.93 62.23 -5.45
C ALA A 84 3.92 63.27 -5.95
N GLU A 85 3.38 64.04 -5.00
CA GLU A 85 2.67 65.28 -5.27
C GLU A 85 3.70 66.34 -5.75
N PRO A 86 3.53 66.96 -6.95
CA PRO A 86 4.47 67.97 -7.43
C PRO A 86 4.07 69.32 -6.85
N THR A 87 4.75 69.76 -5.79
CA THR A 87 4.61 71.11 -5.27
C THR A 87 5.30 72.09 -6.20
N ARG A 88 4.50 73.07 -6.64
CA ARG A 88 4.83 74.25 -7.46
C ARG A 88 6.00 75.08 -6.92
#